data_AF-A0A957Q309-F1
#
_entry.id   AF-A0A957Q309-F1
#
_cell.length_a   1.000
_cell.length_b   1.000
_cell.length_c   1.000
_cell.angle_alpha   90.00
_cell.angle_beta   90.00
_cell.angle_gamma   90.00
#
_symmetry.space_group_name_H-M   'P 1'
#
loop_
_entity.id
_entity.type
_entity.pdbx_description
1 polymer ?
#
loop_
_entity_poly.entity_id
_entity_poly.type
_entity_poly.pdbx_seq_one_letter_code
_entity_poly.pdbx_strand_id
1 'polypeptide(L)'
;LLDLLDGYCKSLNWELRWLFAPQIKKAPALRLALEESVSAYVRAILHSLQMEADIQAYQAYVAFEKNPTGRKQRTLVQQLYQKVNDDHFTPPTKRLLGRFRRKDPTTKAQVAAIQQAFERDPARTMALLKDVLAADAVVTVAQVRHELTPPVLLAPAGNAA
;
A
#
# COMPACT_ATOMS: atom_id res chain seq x y z
N LEU A 1 13.20 12.95 6.49
CA LEU A 1 13.79 11.72 7.06
C LEU A 1 13.99 11.85 8.57
N LEU A 2 14.70 12.89 9.04
CA LEU A 2 14.92 13.15 10.47
C LEU A 2 13.62 13.34 11.26
N ASP A 3 12.60 14.00 10.72
CA ASP A 3 11.29 14.14 11.41
C ASP A 3 10.51 12.82 11.49
N LEU A 4 10.66 11.96 10.47
CA LEU A 4 10.03 10.64 10.43
C LEU A 4 10.70 9.70 11.44
N LEU A 5 12.03 9.81 11.55
CA LEU A 5 12.85 9.17 12.57
C LEU A 5 12.48 9.64 13.97
N ASP A 6 12.34 10.94 14.19
CA ASP A 6 11.95 11.50 15.50
C ASP A 6 10.54 11.05 15.91
N GLY A 7 9.57 11.08 14.98
CA GLY A 7 8.22 10.56 15.22
C GLY A 7 8.19 9.06 15.54
N TYR A 8 8.93 8.25 14.79
CA TYR A 8 9.02 6.81 15.01
C TYR A 8 9.74 6.46 16.32
N CYS A 9 10.87 7.11 16.61
CA CYS A 9 11.59 6.93 17.86
C CYS A 9 10.75 7.35 19.07
N LYS A 10 9.98 8.45 18.97
CA LYS A 10 8.99 8.80 20.00
C LYS A 10 7.93 7.72 20.19
N SER A 11 7.43 7.11 19.10
CA SER A 11 6.43 6.04 19.19
C SER A 11 6.97 4.76 19.85
N LEU A 12 8.27 4.49 19.70
CA LEU A 12 8.98 3.39 20.37
C LEU A 12 9.49 3.77 21.77
N ASN A 13 9.19 4.97 22.25
CA ASN A 13 9.74 5.54 23.49
C ASN A 13 11.28 5.56 23.53
N TRP A 14 11.91 5.65 22.35
CA TRP A 14 13.35 5.80 22.18
C TRP A 14 13.70 7.27 22.15
N GLU A 15 14.28 7.76 23.25
CA GLU A 15 14.79 9.13 23.29
C GLU A 15 16.12 9.22 22.53
N LEU A 16 16.13 9.57 21.24
CA LEU A 16 17.36 9.87 20.50
C LEU A 16 18.10 11.13 21.02
N ARG A 17 17.59 11.79 22.06
CA ARG A 17 18.19 12.98 22.68
C ARG A 17 19.63 12.73 23.14
N TRP A 18 19.95 11.50 23.54
CA TRP A 18 21.32 11.13 23.92
C TRP A 18 22.31 11.25 22.75
N LEU A 19 21.89 11.00 21.50
CA LEU A 19 22.73 11.12 20.30
C LEU A 19 23.24 12.55 20.09
N PHE A 20 22.48 13.53 20.58
CA PHE A 20 22.80 14.96 20.50
C PHE A 20 23.38 15.53 21.80
N ALA A 21 23.62 14.69 22.81
CA ALA A 21 24.13 15.13 24.09
C ALA A 21 25.53 15.76 23.93
N PRO A 22 25.82 16.88 24.63
CA PRO A 22 27.10 17.58 24.50
C PRO A 22 28.32 16.70 24.84
N GLN A 23 28.14 15.65 25.63
CA GLN A 23 29.17 14.67 25.97
C GLN A 23 29.62 13.86 24.73
N ILE A 24 28.69 13.51 23.83
CA ILE A 24 28.99 12.74 22.61
C ILE A 24 29.78 13.60 21.61
N LYS A 25 29.62 14.93 21.64
CA LYS A 25 30.42 15.84 20.79
C LYS A 25 31.93 15.75 21.06
N LYS A 26 32.34 15.29 22.25
CA LYS A 26 33.74 15.10 22.62
C LYS A 26 34.38 13.84 22.00
N ALA A 27 33.58 12.91 21.47
CA ALA A 27 34.04 11.63 20.93
C ALA A 27 33.46 11.41 19.51
N PRO A 28 34.06 12.02 18.46
CA PRO A 28 33.49 12.00 17.11
C PRO A 28 33.40 10.59 16.52
N ALA A 29 34.37 9.72 16.81
CA ALA A 29 34.33 8.32 16.37
C ALA A 29 33.14 7.55 16.98
N LEU A 30 32.88 7.75 18.28
CA LEU A 30 31.73 7.14 18.96
C LEU A 30 30.41 7.67 18.38
N ARG A 31 30.31 8.98 18.16
CA ARG A 31 29.15 9.60 17.52
C ARG A 31 28.85 8.98 16.15
N LEU A 32 29.86 8.85 15.30
CA LEU A 32 29.71 8.28 13.96
C LEU A 32 29.23 6.83 14.02
N ALA A 33 29.82 6.01 14.90
CA ALA A 33 29.39 4.61 15.08
C ALA A 33 27.93 4.49 15.55
N LEU A 34 27.48 5.40 16.41
CA LEU A 34 26.09 5.45 16.87
C LEU A 34 25.13 5.90 15.76
N GLU A 35 25.50 6.93 14.99
CA GLU A 35 24.73 7.40 13.83
C GLU A 35 24.59 6.29 12.77
N GLU A 36 25.66 5.54 12.51
CA GLU A 36 25.66 4.41 11.58
C GLU A 36 24.77 3.27 12.10
N SER A 37 24.86 2.94 13.38
CA SER A 37 24.04 1.90 14.02
C SER A 37 22.55 2.22 13.95
N VAL A 38 22.16 3.46 14.30
CA VAL A 38 20.77 3.93 14.20
C VAL A 38 20.30 3.91 12.76
N SER A 39 21.14 4.35 11.81
CA SER A 39 20.80 4.33 10.38
C SER A 39 20.59 2.91 9.86
N ALA A 40 21.44 1.96 10.25
CA ALA A 40 21.32 0.55 9.88
C ALA A 40 20.02 -0.06 10.42
N TYR A 41 19.70 0.20 11.69
CA TYR A 41 18.46 -0.26 12.31
C TYR A 41 17.21 0.27 11.59
N VAL A 42 17.19 1.57 11.27
CA VAL A 42 16.05 2.20 10.60
C VAL A 42 15.88 1.67 9.18
N ARG A 43 16.99 1.45 8.46
CA ARG A 43 16.94 0.77 7.15
C ARG A 43 16.38 -0.65 7.27
N ALA A 44 16.76 -1.40 8.31
CA ALA A 44 16.25 -2.75 8.54
C ALA A 44 14.74 -2.75 8.79
N ILE A 45 14.21 -1.79 9.56
CA ILE A 45 12.75 -1.65 9.75
C ILE A 45 12.04 -1.27 8.46
N LEU A 46 12.56 -0.28 7.73
CA LEU A 46 11.95 0.12 6.46
C LEU A 46 11.92 -1.06 5.49
N HIS A 47 12.99 -1.85 5.45
CA HIS A 47 13.05 -3.07 4.67
C HIS A 47 12.03 -4.11 5.15
N SER A 48 11.86 -4.33 6.46
CA SER A 48 10.85 -5.27 6.97
C SER A 48 9.43 -4.85 6.63
N LEU A 49 9.13 -3.54 6.67
CA LEU A 49 7.82 -3.00 6.27
C LEU A 49 7.58 -3.17 4.76
N GLN A 50 8.59 -2.96 3.93
CA GLN A 50 8.50 -3.25 2.49
C GLN A 50 8.26 -4.74 2.23
N MET A 51 8.96 -5.62 2.96
CA MET A 51 8.77 -7.07 2.87
C MET A 51 7.36 -7.51 3.31
N GLU A 52 6.75 -6.83 4.27
CA GLU A 52 5.37 -7.11 4.66
C GLU A 52 4.39 -6.89 3.49
N ALA A 53 4.52 -5.77 2.78
CA ALA A 53 3.72 -5.49 1.59
C ALA A 53 3.94 -6.54 0.49
N ASP A 54 5.17 -7.01 0.33
CA ASP A 54 5.53 -8.05 -0.64
C ASP A 54 4.92 -9.41 -0.27
N ILE A 55 4.96 -9.77 1.01
CA ILE A 55 4.33 -10.99 1.54
C ILE A 55 2.81 -10.94 1.33
N GLN A 56 2.17 -9.82 1.63
CA GLN A 56 0.73 -9.64 1.43
C GLN A 56 0.34 -9.77 -0.04
N ALA A 57 1.09 -9.14 -0.95
CA ALA A 57 0.86 -9.26 -2.39
C ALA A 57 1.04 -10.70 -2.88
N TYR A 58 2.07 -11.40 -2.39
CA TYR A 58 2.28 -12.80 -2.72
C TYR A 58 1.15 -13.70 -2.19
N GLN A 59 0.66 -13.48 -0.97
CA GLN A 59 -0.49 -14.20 -0.43
C GLN A 59 -1.76 -13.96 -1.26
N ALA A 60 -2.00 -12.72 -1.69
CA ALA A 60 -3.11 -12.38 -2.57
C ALA A 60 -2.99 -13.08 -3.94
N TYR A 61 -1.79 -13.12 -4.51
CA TYR A 61 -1.49 -13.86 -5.73
C TYR A 61 -1.77 -15.36 -5.58
N VAL A 62 -1.27 -16.00 -4.52
CA VAL A 62 -1.52 -17.43 -4.25
C VAL A 62 -3.02 -17.70 -4.05
N ALA A 63 -3.74 -16.80 -3.37
CA ALA A 63 -5.19 -16.91 -3.20
C ALA A 63 -5.95 -16.76 -4.53
N PHE A 64 -5.47 -15.88 -5.41
CA PHE A 64 -5.98 -15.71 -6.77
C PHE A 64 -5.74 -16.97 -7.61
N GLU A 65 -4.55 -17.55 -7.61
CA GLU A 65 -4.26 -18.78 -8.38
C GLU A 65 -5.12 -19.96 -7.94
N LYS A 66 -5.34 -20.11 -6.63
CA LYS A 66 -6.16 -21.21 -6.08
C LYS A 66 -7.63 -21.11 -6.47
N ASN A 67 -8.19 -19.89 -6.51
CA ASN A 67 -9.60 -19.70 -6.85
C ASN A 67 -9.86 -18.33 -7.53
N PRO A 68 -9.51 -18.20 -8.81
CA PRO A 68 -9.52 -16.91 -9.51
C PRO A 68 -10.94 -16.38 -9.76
N THR A 69 -11.96 -17.25 -9.71
CA THR A 69 -13.38 -16.88 -9.90
C THR A 69 -14.16 -16.77 -8.60
N GLY A 70 -13.49 -16.92 -7.45
CA GLY A 70 -14.11 -16.84 -6.14
C GLY A 70 -14.79 -15.50 -5.89
N ARG A 71 -15.91 -15.49 -5.15
CA ARG A 71 -16.65 -14.25 -4.85
C ARG A 71 -15.77 -13.18 -4.20
N LYS A 72 -14.87 -13.59 -3.29
CA LYS A 72 -13.91 -12.70 -2.61
C LYS A 72 -12.87 -12.09 -3.55
N GLN A 73 -12.59 -12.74 -4.68
CA GLN A 73 -11.58 -12.29 -5.65
C GLN A 73 -12.15 -11.39 -6.74
N ARG A 74 -13.48 -11.24 -6.84
CA ARG A 74 -14.10 -10.48 -7.94
C ARG A 74 -13.65 -9.02 -7.99
N THR A 75 -13.60 -8.35 -6.84
CA THR A 75 -13.16 -6.96 -6.75
C THR A 75 -11.69 -6.82 -7.13
N LEU A 76 -10.84 -7.69 -6.56
CA LEU A 76 -9.40 -7.72 -6.87
C LEU A 76 -9.15 -7.95 -8.36
N VAL A 77 -9.83 -8.94 -8.96
CA VAL A 77 -9.72 -9.26 -10.40
C VAL A 77 -10.17 -8.08 -11.25
N GLN A 78 -11.26 -7.41 -10.89
CA GLN A 78 -11.75 -6.26 -11.64
C GLN A 78 -10.77 -5.09 -11.60
N GLN A 79 -10.26 -4.74 -10.41
CA GLN A 79 -9.30 -3.64 -10.23
C GLN A 79 -7.94 -3.95 -10.89
N LEU A 80 -7.42 -5.16 -10.69
CA LEU A 80 -6.17 -5.59 -11.29
C LEU A 80 -6.27 -5.67 -12.82
N TYR A 81 -7.39 -6.14 -13.37
CA TYR A 81 -7.62 -6.15 -14.81
C TYR A 81 -7.65 -4.74 -15.41
N GLN A 82 -8.27 -3.78 -14.71
CA GLN A 82 -8.23 -2.37 -15.13
C GLN A 82 -6.80 -1.84 -15.16
N LYS A 83 -6.03 -2.07 -14.10
CA LYS A 83 -4.61 -1.67 -14.03
C LYS A 83 -3.76 -2.30 -15.13
N VAL A 84 -3.90 -3.60 -15.39
CA VAL A 84 -3.18 -4.31 -16.45
C VAL A 84 -3.52 -3.77 -17.85
N ASN A 85 -4.78 -3.40 -18.08
CA ASN A 85 -5.22 -2.79 -19.34
C ASN A 85 -4.73 -1.35 -19.52
N ASP A 86 -4.81 -0.55 -18.45
CA ASP A 86 -4.35 0.85 -18.44
C ASP A 86 -2.83 0.92 -18.67
N ASP A 87 -2.10 -0.09 -18.18
CA ASP A 87 -0.65 -0.22 -18.35
C ASP A 87 -0.25 -0.85 -19.71
N HIS A 88 -1.19 -0.98 -20.64
CA HIS A 88 -1.04 -1.50 -22.01
C HIS A 88 -0.42 -2.90 -22.13
N PHE A 89 -0.57 -3.72 -21.09
CA PHE A 89 0.15 -4.99 -21.00
C PHE A 89 -0.56 -6.14 -21.76
N THR A 90 -1.87 -5.99 -21.96
CA THR A 90 -2.67 -6.83 -22.84
C THR A 90 -2.67 -6.23 -24.26
N PRO A 91 -2.64 -7.06 -25.32
CA PRO A 91 -2.91 -6.54 -26.65
C PRO A 91 -4.27 -5.85 -26.60
N PRO A 92 -4.42 -4.65 -27.21
CA PRO A 92 -5.72 -4.00 -27.28
C PRO A 92 -6.67 -5.04 -27.86
N THR A 93 -7.64 -5.49 -27.07
CA THR A 93 -8.77 -6.26 -27.60
C THR A 93 -9.31 -5.36 -28.68
N LYS A 94 -9.10 -5.75 -29.96
CA LYS A 94 -9.32 -4.90 -31.12
C LYS A 94 -10.56 -4.07 -30.86
N ARG A 95 -10.40 -2.75 -30.73
CA ARG A 95 -11.50 -1.80 -30.68
C ARG A 95 -12.20 -1.90 -32.03
N LEU A 96 -13.03 -2.93 -32.20
CA LEU A 96 -13.96 -3.03 -33.30
C LEU A 96 -14.96 -1.91 -33.05
N LEU A 97 -14.70 -0.78 -33.71
CA LEU A 97 -15.61 0.32 -33.95
C LEU A 97 -16.94 -0.27 -34.43
N GLY A 98 -17.90 -0.39 -33.52
CA GLY A 98 -19.21 -0.93 -33.83
C GLY A 98 -20.18 -0.61 -32.71
N ARG A 99 -21.24 0.13 -33.06
CA ARG A 99 -22.35 0.67 -32.25
C ARG A 99 -23.13 -0.33 -31.39
N PHE A 100 -22.66 -1.55 -31.19
CA PHE A 100 -23.38 -2.60 -30.47
C PHE A 100 -22.80 -2.80 -29.07
N ARG A 101 -23.71 -2.78 -28.08
CA ARG A 101 -23.49 -2.94 -26.63
C ARG A 101 -22.13 -3.56 -26.28
N ARG A 102 -21.26 -2.72 -25.70
CA ARG A 102 -20.05 -3.13 -24.98
C ARG A 102 -20.49 -4.18 -23.96
N LYS A 103 -20.20 -5.45 -24.21
CA LYS A 103 -20.37 -6.49 -23.22
C LYS A 103 -19.11 -6.43 -22.36
N ASP A 104 -19.25 -6.07 -21.09
CA ASP A 104 -18.11 -6.09 -20.18
C ASP A 104 -17.40 -7.44 -20.28
N PRO A 105 -16.05 -7.47 -20.29
CA PRO A 105 -15.32 -8.71 -20.41
C PRO A 105 -15.74 -9.63 -19.28
N THR A 106 -16.10 -10.87 -19.63
CA THR A 106 -16.51 -11.87 -18.64
C THR A 106 -15.40 -12.09 -17.61
N THR A 107 -15.74 -12.47 -16.38
CA THR A 107 -14.75 -12.74 -15.32
C THR A 107 -13.67 -13.73 -15.77
N LYS A 108 -14.02 -14.72 -16.61
CA LYS A 108 -13.06 -15.65 -17.21
C LYS A 108 -12.03 -14.96 -18.12
N ALA A 109 -12.47 -14.01 -18.94
CA ALA A 109 -11.58 -13.25 -19.82
C ALA A 109 -10.66 -12.31 -19.03
N GLN A 110 -11.16 -11.70 -17.95
CA GLN A 110 -10.35 -10.88 -17.05
C GLN A 110 -9.26 -11.70 -16.36
N VAL A 111 -9.63 -12.86 -15.81
CA VAL A 111 -8.68 -13.81 -15.19
C VAL A 111 -7.59 -14.23 -16.19
N ALA A 112 -7.97 -14.63 -17.40
CA ALA A 112 -7.01 -15.08 -18.42
C ALA A 112 -6.02 -13.96 -18.80
N ALA A 113 -6.50 -12.72 -18.92
CA ALA A 113 -5.65 -11.57 -19.19
C ALA A 113 -4.66 -11.28 -18.06
N ILE A 114 -5.08 -11.42 -16.80
CA ILE A 114 -4.21 -11.28 -15.63
C ILE A 114 -3.16 -12.39 -15.59
N GLN A 115 -3.56 -13.65 -15.82
CA GLN A 115 -2.61 -14.78 -15.86
C GLN A 115 -1.57 -14.58 -16.96
N GLN A 116 -2.00 -14.18 -18.16
CA GLN A 116 -1.08 -13.85 -19.25
C GLN A 116 -0.15 -12.68 -18.89
N ALA A 117 -0.61 -11.71 -18.11
CA ALA A 117 0.22 -10.62 -17.63
C ALA A 117 1.33 -11.13 -16.66
N PHE A 118 0.97 -12.00 -15.71
CA PHE A 118 1.94 -12.63 -14.81
C PHE A 118 2.94 -13.52 -15.55
N GLU A 119 2.53 -14.24 -16.59
CA GLU A 119 3.44 -15.04 -17.41
C GLU A 119 4.45 -14.19 -18.19
N ARG A 120 4.03 -13.01 -18.66
CA ARG A 120 4.86 -12.16 -19.52
C ARG A 120 5.78 -11.22 -18.73
N ASP A 121 5.32 -10.64 -17.62
CA ASP A 121 6.13 -9.82 -16.72
C ASP A 121 5.60 -9.94 -15.28
N PRO A 122 6.10 -10.93 -14.51
CA PRO A 122 5.63 -11.17 -13.16
C PRO A 122 6.01 -10.02 -12.21
N ALA A 123 7.16 -9.37 -12.41
CA ALA A 123 7.63 -8.30 -11.55
C ALA A 123 6.72 -7.06 -11.64
N ARG A 124 6.39 -6.65 -12.87
CA ARG A 124 5.50 -5.52 -13.11
C ARG A 124 4.06 -5.82 -12.70
N THR A 125 3.56 -7.01 -13.01
CA THR A 125 2.18 -7.40 -12.63
C THR A 125 2.04 -7.50 -11.11
N MET A 126 3.08 -7.95 -10.40
CA MET A 126 3.13 -7.92 -8.94
C MET A 126 3.15 -6.50 -8.38
N ALA A 127 3.81 -5.55 -9.04
CA ALA A 127 3.75 -4.13 -8.65
C ALA A 127 2.33 -3.56 -8.79
N LEU A 128 1.63 -3.87 -9.90
CA LEU A 128 0.23 -3.48 -10.07
C LEU A 128 -0.69 -4.10 -9.01
N LEU A 129 -0.44 -5.36 -8.62
CA LEU A 129 -1.17 -5.99 -7.53
C LEU A 129 -0.94 -5.28 -6.19
N LYS A 130 0.31 -4.89 -5.88
CA LYS A 130 0.62 -4.09 -4.67
C LYS A 130 -0.13 -2.76 -4.67
N ASP A 131 -0.18 -2.07 -5.81
CA ASP A 131 -0.91 -0.79 -5.93
C ASP A 131 -2.41 -0.96 -5.66
N VAL A 132 -3.01 -2.04 -6.17
CA VAL A 132 -4.42 -2.36 -5.93
C VAL A 132 -4.68 -2.62 -4.45
N LEU A 133 -3.83 -3.42 -3.80
CA LEU A 133 -3.96 -3.73 -2.37
C LEU A 133 -3.75 -2.48 -1.49
N ALA A 134 -2.81 -1.61 -1.86
CA ALA A 134 -2.57 -0.35 -1.15
C ALA A 134 -3.79 0.59 -1.23
N ALA A 135 -4.45 0.67 -2.39
CA ALA A 135 -5.65 1.48 -2.55
C ALA A 135 -6.82 0.99 -1.66
N ASP A 136 -7.02 -0.33 -1.57
CA ASP A 136 -8.05 -0.93 -0.72
C ASP A 136 -7.76 -0.72 0.79
N ALA A 137 -6.49 -0.76 1.20
CA ALA A 137 -6.09 -0.47 2.58
C ALA A 137 -6.40 0.98 2.97
N VAL A 138 -6.17 1.95 2.09
CA VAL A 138 -6.46 3.38 2.33
C VAL A 138 -7.97 3.61 2.48
N VAL A 139 -8.79 2.96 1.65
CA VAL A 139 -10.27 3.05 1.74
C VAL A 139 -10.76 2.50 3.09
N THR A 140 -10.19 1.38 3.54
CA THR A 140 -10.55 0.77 4.83
C THR A 140 -10.20 1.68 6.01
N VAL A 141 -9.02 2.29 6.01
CA VAL A 141 -8.61 3.24 7.08
C VAL A 141 -9.46 4.51 7.07
N ALA A 142 -9.82 5.02 5.89
CA ALA A 142 -10.69 6.19 5.77
C ALA A 142 -12.12 5.92 6.29
N GLN A 143 -12.67 4.73 6.02
CA GLN A 143 -13.98 4.30 6.52
C GLN A 143 -13.99 4.16 8.05
N VAL A 144 -12.98 3.49 8.62
CA VAL A 144 -12.85 3.34 10.07
C VAL A 144 -12.69 4.70 10.76
N ARG A 145 -11.96 5.65 10.16
CA ARG A 145 -11.81 7.00 10.71
C ARG A 145 -13.12 7.78 10.69
N HIS A 146 -13.96 7.60 9.67
CA HIS A 146 -15.26 8.25 9.58
C HIS A 146 -16.26 7.70 10.61
N GLU A 147 -16.16 6.42 10.97
CA GLU A 147 -16.98 5.80 12.02
C GLU A 147 -16.54 6.20 13.44
N LEU A 148 -15.25 6.51 13.63
CA LEU A 148 -14.69 6.95 14.92
C LEU A 148 -14.80 8.48 15.14
N THR A 149 -15.36 9.24 14.20
CA THR A 149 -15.57 10.68 14.41
C THR A 149 -16.90 10.86 15.15
N PRO A 150 -16.92 11.25 16.43
CA PRO A 150 -18.17 11.43 17.16
C PRO A 150 -19.01 12.53 16.50
N PRO A 151 -20.36 12.39 16.46
CA PRO A 151 -21.21 13.43 15.94
C PRO A 151 -20.96 14.71 16.75
N VAL A 152 -20.58 15.78 16.05
CA VAL A 152 -20.47 17.11 16.64
C VAL A 152 -21.88 17.50 17.06
N LEU A 153 -22.21 17.28 18.33
CA LEU A 153 -23.37 17.85 18.98
C LEU A 153 -23.18 19.37 18.97
N LEU A 154 -23.77 20.01 17.96
CA LEU A 154 -23.98 21.45 17.95
C LEU A 154 -24.78 21.82 19.20
N ALA A 155 -24.07 22.30 20.23
CA ALA A 155 -24.72 22.86 21.40
C ALA A 155 -25.55 24.07 20.96
N PRO A 156 -26.81 24.20 21.43
CA PRO A 156 -27.65 25.33 21.08
C PRO A 156 -27.02 26.60 21.64
N ALA A 157 -26.85 27.59 20.75
CA ALA A 157 -26.42 28.93 21.12
C ALA A 157 -27.34 29.46 22.23
N GLY A 158 -26.77 29.66 23.42
CA GLY A 158 -27.48 30.30 24.53
C GLY A 158 -27.90 31.70 24.10
N ASN A 159 -29.20 31.94 24.07
CA ASN A 159 -29.75 33.28 24.03
C ASN A 159 -29.33 34.01 25.30
N ALA A 160 -28.41 34.96 25.15
CA ALA A 160 -28.21 36.02 26.12
C ALA A 160 -29.40 36.99 26.02
N ALA A 161 -30.18 37.07 27.08
CA ALA A 161 -31.11 38.15 27.37
C ALA A 161 -30.84 38.63 28.80
#